data_AF-A0A7Z9WC42-F1
#
_entry.id   AF-A0A7Z9WC42-F1
#
_cell.length_a   1.000
_cell.length_b   1.000
_cell.length_c   1.000
_cell.angle_alpha   90.00
_cell.angle_beta   90.00
_cell.angle_gamma   90.00
#
_symmetry.space_group_name_H-M   'P 1'
#
loop_
_entity.id
_entity.type
_entity.pdbx_description
1 polymer ?
#
loop_
_entity_poly.entity_id
_entity_poly.type
_entity_poly.pdbx_seq_one_letter_code
_entity_poly.pdbx_strand_id
1 'polypeptide(L)'
;MSKGDVTRAAGVVGFFTLLSRIFGLVRDMVLASLFGAGMAADAFFVAFRIPNLLRRLFAEGSLTISFIPVFTEYLEKRGKGQAFELAQVVLSFL
;
A
#
# COMPACT_ATOMS: atom_id res chain seq x y z
N MET A 1 -19.29 9.06 11.40
CA MET A 1 -17.89 9.53 11.64
C MET A 1 -17.91 11.01 11.93
N SER A 2 -17.33 11.45 13.04
CA SER A 2 -17.18 12.87 13.36
C SER A 2 -16.11 13.50 12.45
N LYS A 3 -16.21 14.80 12.16
CA LYS A 3 -15.17 15.55 11.40
C LYS A 3 -13.77 15.38 12.01
N GLY A 4 -13.68 15.24 13.34
CA GLY A 4 -12.41 15.03 14.05
C GLY A 4 -11.75 13.68 13.79
N ASP A 5 -12.54 12.61 13.59
CA ASP A 5 -12.01 11.26 13.34
C ASP A 5 -11.37 11.16 11.96
N VAL A 6 -11.98 11.81 10.97
CA VAL A 6 -11.47 11.86 9.59
C VAL A 6 -10.15 12.63 9.52
N THR A 7 -10.07 13.79 10.18
CA THR A 7 -8.82 14.59 10.21
C THR A 7 -7.68 13.83 10.88
N ARG A 8 -7.97 13.12 11.99
CA ARG A 8 -6.97 12.29 12.67
C ARG A 8 -6.50 11.14 11.76
N ALA A 9 -7.43 10.40 11.15
CA ALA A 9 -7.09 9.30 10.25
C ALA A 9 -6.28 9.78 9.04
N ALA A 10 -6.70 10.88 8.40
CA ALA A 10 -5.98 11.49 7.28
C ALA A 10 -4.57 11.94 7.69
N GLY A 11 -4.41 12.54 8.88
CA GLY A 11 -3.12 12.94 9.42
C GLY A 11 -2.17 11.75 9.62
N VAL A 12 -2.67 10.64 10.17
CA VAL A 12 -1.89 9.42 10.37
C VAL A 12 -1.45 8.82 9.02
N VAL A 13 -2.38 8.65 8.07
CA VAL A 13 -2.06 8.09 6.74
C VAL A 13 -1.07 9.00 5.99
N GLY A 14 -1.28 10.32 6.04
CA GLY A 14 -0.39 11.29 5.42
C GLY A 14 1.01 11.28 6.00
N PHE A 15 1.14 11.18 7.34
CA PHE A 15 2.42 11.07 8.02
C PHE A 15 3.20 9.82 7.59
N PHE A 16 2.56 8.64 7.63
CA PHE A 16 3.20 7.40 7.20
C PHE A 16 3.55 7.40 5.71
N THR A 17 2.74 8.05 4.88
CA THR A 17 3.01 8.21 3.45
C THR A 17 4.27 9.06 3.22
N LEU A 18 4.37 10.22 3.88
CA LEU A 18 5.55 11.08 3.81
C LEU A 18 6.81 10.36 4.30
N LEU A 19 6.71 9.67 5.43
CA LEU A 19 7.81 8.92 6.01
C LEU A 19 8.33 7.86 5.02
N SER A 20 7.42 7.10 4.39
CA SER A 20 7.77 6.13 3.36
C SER A 20 8.49 6.75 2.16
N ARG A 21 8.07 7.95 1.71
CA ARG A 21 8.75 8.67 0.62
C ARG A 21 10.16 9.10 1.01
N ILE A 22 10.36 9.59 2.24
CA ILE A 22 11.68 9.97 2.75
C ILE A 22 12.61 8.74 2.77
N PHE A 23 12.15 7.61 3.29
CA PHE A 23 12.93 6.36 3.27
C PHE A 23 13.27 5.91 1.84
N GLY A 24 12.33 6.06 0.89
CA GLY A 24 12.58 5.82 -0.53
C GLY A 24 13.70 6.71 -1.09
N LEU A 25 13.68 8.01 -0.76
CA LEU A 25 14.73 8.94 -1.17
C LEU A 25 16.09 8.59 -0.57
N VAL A 26 16.13 8.25 0.72
CA VAL A 26 17.36 7.80 1.39
C VAL A 26 17.92 6.55 0.72
N ARG A 27 17.07 5.58 0.41
CA ARG A 27 17.46 4.38 -0.34
C ARG A 27 18.07 4.76 -1.68
N ASP A 28 17.44 5.66 -2.43
CA ASP A 28 17.93 6.07 -3.74
C ASP A 28 19.28 6.82 -3.64
N MET A 29 19.47 7.66 -2.62
CA MET A 29 20.76 8.31 -2.32
C MET A 29 21.85 7.30 -1.97
N VAL A 30 21.54 6.31 -1.13
CA VAL A 30 22.49 5.23 -0.77
C VAL A 30 22.88 4.44 -2.01
N LEU A 31 21.91 4.04 -2.84
CA LEU A 31 22.17 3.33 -4.08
C LEU A 31 23.03 4.15 -5.04
N ALA A 32 22.73 5.44 -5.21
CA ALA A 32 23.54 6.33 -6.04
C ALA A 32 24.97 6.49 -5.49
N SER A 33 25.14 6.55 -4.17
CA SER A 33 26.46 6.67 -3.54
C SER A 33 27.30 5.39 -3.63
N LEU A 34 26.67 4.22 -3.56
CA LEU A 34 27.35 2.92 -3.56
C LEU A 34 27.60 2.38 -4.98
N PHE A 35 26.64 2.56 -5.88
CA PHE A 35 26.67 1.98 -7.23
C PHE A 35 26.91 3.01 -8.34
N GLY A 36 26.74 4.31 -8.09
CA GLY A 36 26.79 5.35 -9.12
C GLY A 36 25.74 5.14 -10.22
N ALA A 37 25.97 5.73 -11.39
CA ALA A 37 25.18 5.46 -12.61
C ALA A 37 25.71 4.19 -13.31
N GLY A 38 25.61 3.04 -12.64
CA GLY A 38 26.11 1.75 -13.14
C GLY A 38 25.01 0.70 -13.29
N MET A 39 25.32 -0.40 -14.00
CA MET A 39 24.35 -1.47 -14.32
C MET A 39 23.66 -2.08 -13.08
N ALA A 40 24.31 -2.07 -11.91
CA ALA A 40 23.75 -2.57 -10.67
C ALA A 40 22.58 -1.70 -10.15
N ALA A 41 22.69 -0.37 -10.30
CA ALA A 41 21.60 0.55 -9.95
C ALA A 41 20.40 0.35 -10.89
N ASP A 42 20.66 0.22 -12.19
CA ASP A 42 19.62 -0.05 -13.19
C ASP A 42 18.90 -1.38 -12.92
N ALA A 43 19.65 -2.44 -12.63
CA ALA A 43 19.10 -3.74 -12.27
C ALA A 43 18.23 -3.67 -11.00
N PHE A 44 18.66 -2.91 -9.99
CA PHE A 44 17.88 -2.69 -8.79
C PHE A 44 16.55 -1.98 -9.09
N PHE A 45 16.57 -0.90 -9.88
CA PHE A 45 15.35 -0.17 -10.24
C PHE A 45 14.39 -1.02 -11.08
N VAL A 46 14.91 -1.81 -12.01
CA VAL A 46 14.10 -2.75 -12.81
C VAL A 46 13.49 -3.82 -11.90
N ALA A 47 14.26 -4.41 -10.99
CA ALA A 47 13.76 -5.39 -10.03
C ALA A 47 12.67 -4.78 -9.12
N PHE A 48 12.85 -3.54 -8.67
CA PHE A 48 11.87 -2.83 -7.85
C PHE A 48 10.58 -2.48 -8.59
N ARG A 49 10.56 -2.60 -9.92
CA ARG A 49 9.37 -2.34 -10.73
C ARG A 49 8.33 -3.44 -10.54
N ILE A 50 8.74 -4.70 -10.41
CA ILE A 50 7.85 -5.85 -10.21
C ILE A 50 6.96 -5.69 -8.95
N PRO A 51 7.51 -5.51 -7.73
CA PRO A 51 6.68 -5.33 -6.54
C PRO A 51 5.86 -4.04 -6.61
N ASN A 52 6.38 -2.98 -7.24
CA ASN A 52 5.61 -1.75 -7.42
C ASN A 52 4.43 -1.90 -8.37
N LEU A 53 4.56 -2.73 -9.41
CA LEU A 53 3.47 -3.05 -10.32
C LEU A 53 2.37 -3.83 -9.59
N LEU A 54 2.75 -4.85 -8.80
CA LEU A 54 1.79 -5.59 -7.95
C LEU A 54 1.07 -4.65 -6.97
N ARG A 55 1.82 -3.76 -6.30
CA ARG A 55 1.25 -2.73 -5.41
C ARG A 55 0.27 -1.81 -6.14
N ARG A 56 0.61 -1.37 -7.36
CA ARG A 56 -0.27 -0.52 -8.19
C ARG A 56 -1.55 -1.22 -8.60
N LEU A 57 -1.47 -2.48 -8.99
CA LEU A 57 -2.61 -3.27 -9.44
C LEU A 57 -3.58 -3.60 -8.30
N PHE A 58 -3.04 -3.95 -7.12
CA PHE A 58 -3.85 -4.49 -6.03
C PHE A 58 -4.14 -3.49 -4.91
N ALA A 59 -3.19 -2.61 -4.57
CA ALA A 59 -3.28 -1.73 -3.40
C ALA A 59 -3.63 -0.26 -3.73
N GLU A 60 -3.28 0.24 -4.92
CA GLU A 60 -3.56 1.63 -5.31
C GLU A 60 -4.78 1.78 -6.25
N GLY A 61 -5.34 0.66 -6.73
CA GLY A 61 -6.41 0.65 -7.72
C GLY A 61 -7.83 0.55 -7.16
N SER A 62 -8.78 0.24 -8.05
CA SER A 62 -10.21 0.05 -7.76
C SER A 62 -10.47 -1.00 -6.69
N LEU A 63 -9.59 -1.99 -6.55
CA LEU A 63 -9.72 -3.05 -5.56
C LEU A 63 -9.76 -2.48 -4.14
N THR A 64 -8.81 -1.63 -3.74
CA THR A 64 -8.76 -1.10 -2.36
C THR A 64 -9.93 -0.15 -2.08
N ILE A 65 -10.30 0.68 -3.07
CA ILE A 65 -11.41 1.64 -2.96
C ILE A 65 -12.75 0.91 -2.77
N SER A 66 -12.95 -0.22 -3.47
CA SER A 66 -14.18 -1.01 -3.37
C SER A 66 -14.16 -2.02 -2.21
N PHE A 67 -12.99 -2.55 -1.85
CA PHE A 67 -12.85 -3.58 -0.83
C PHE A 67 -13.03 -3.05 0.58
N ILE A 68 -12.39 -1.92 0.95
CA ILE A 68 -12.42 -1.41 2.32
C ILE A 68 -13.86 -1.13 2.82
N PRO A 69 -14.73 -0.44 2.06
CA PRO A 69 -16.10 -0.17 2.50
C PRO A 69 -16.91 -1.46 2.69
N VAL A 70 -16.80 -2.41 1.75
CA VAL A 70 -17.55 -3.68 1.80
C VAL A 70 -17.04 -4.57 2.94
N PHE A 71 -15.73 -4.66 3.13
CA PHE A 71 -15.14 -5.41 4.23
C PHE A 71 -15.54 -4.82 5.59
N THR A 72 -15.52 -3.49 5.72
CA THR A 72 -15.95 -2.80 6.95
C THR A 72 -17.44 -3.05 7.23
N GLU A 73 -18.28 -3.00 6.19
CA GLU A 73 -19.70 -3.32 6.33
C GLU A 73 -19.93 -4.76 6.81
N TYR A 74 -19.20 -5.73 6.24
CA TYR A 74 -19.29 -7.13 6.68
C TYR A 74 -18.81 -7.28 8.13
N LEU A 75 -17.74 -6.59 8.50
CA LEU A 75 -17.18 -6.62 9.84
C LEU A 75 -18.19 -6.10 10.87
N GLU A 76 -18.89 -5.01 10.55
CA GLU A 76 -19.87 -4.37 11.45
C GLU A 76 -21.21 -5.14 11.49
N LYS A 77 -21.73 -5.59 10.34
CA LYS A 77 -23.09 -6.16 10.25
C LYS A 77 -23.14 -7.67 10.36
N ARG A 78 -22.09 -8.37 9.92
CA ARG A 78 -22.09 -9.83 9.76
C ARG A 78 -21.03 -10.53 10.62
N GLY A 79 -20.22 -9.74 11.32
CA GLY A 79 -19.20 -10.21 12.24
C GLY A 79 -17.92 -10.65 11.55
N LYS A 80 -16.89 -10.94 12.36
CA LYS A 80 -15.54 -11.23 11.88
C LYS A 80 -15.48 -12.42 10.91
N GLY A 81 -16.20 -13.51 11.18
CA GLY A 81 -16.13 -14.72 10.35
C GLY A 81 -16.42 -14.46 8.87
N GLN A 82 -17.56 -13.83 8.59
CA GLN A 82 -17.97 -13.53 7.20
C GLN A 82 -17.09 -12.46 6.54
N ALA A 83 -16.58 -11.49 7.31
CA ALA A 83 -15.63 -10.51 6.77
C ALA A 83 -14.32 -11.17 6.34
N PHE A 84 -13.78 -12.10 7.14
CA PHE A 84 -12.58 -12.84 6.80
C PHE A 84 -12.80 -13.82 5.64
N GLU A 85 -13.97 -14.44 5.54
CA GLU A 85 -14.35 -15.27 4.37
C GLU A 85 -14.36 -14.43 3.08
N LEU A 86 -14.96 -13.23 3.11
CA LEU A 86 -14.91 -12.28 2.00
C LEU A 86 -13.46 -11.95 1.63
N ALA A 87 -12.60 -11.65 2.61
CA ALA A 87 -11.20 -11.38 2.35
C ALA A 87 -10.47 -12.58 1.73
N GLN A 88 -10.75 -13.80 2.18
CA GLN A 88 -10.18 -15.02 1.63
C GLN A 88 -10.61 -15.25 0.17
N VAL A 89 -11.89 -15.05 -0.15
CA VAL A 89 -12.40 -15.18 -1.53
C VAL A 89 -11.72 -14.16 -2.45
N VAL A 90 -11.61 -12.90 -2.00
CA VAL A 90 -10.94 -11.84 -2.76
C VAL A 90 -9.45 -12.14 -2.93
N LEU A 91 -8.76 -12.58 -1.89
CA LEU A 91 -7.33 -12.93 -1.93
C LEU A 91 -7.04 -14.18 -2.76
N SER A 92 -7.96 -15.15 -2.82
CA SER A 92 -7.79 -16.36 -3.62
C SER A 92 -7.87 -16.08 -5.12
N PHE A 93 -8.50 -14.96 -5.51
CA PHE A 93 -8.63 -14.52 -6.90
C PHE A 93 -7.44 -13.67 -7.38
N LEU A 94 -6.54 -13.27 -6.49
CA LEU A 94 -5.38 -12.40 -6.74
C LEU A 94 -4.09 -13.20 -6.84
#